data_AF-A0A537HEJ4-F1
#
_entry.id   AF-A0A537HEJ4-F1
#
_cell.length_a   1.000
_cell.length_b   1.000
_cell.length_c   1.000
_cell.angle_alpha   90.00
_cell.angle_beta   90.00
_cell.angle_gamma   90.00
#
_symmetry.space_group_name_H-M   'P 1'
#
loop_
_entity.id
_entity.type
_entity.pdbx_description
1 polymer ?
#
loop_
_entity_poly.entity_id
_entity_poly.type
_entity_poly.pdbx_seq_one_letter_code
_entity_poly.pdbx_strand_id
1 'polypeptide(L)'
;MFYSSGLGTAWLVWGTVLVLLIGAYFDAIDGAMARRYHQISKMGGILDSVLDRVGEIALYAGLFAGGLIPGWLSLWALSASLMVSYVRARVDVEGVKLKGVGLAERPERLLILMIATIFAAFSSLSLGLGAGLVALLSTVTIVERLYRARVELSGSD
;
A
#
# COMPACT_ATOMS: atom_id res chain seq x y z
N MET A 1 -24.06 2.39 8.32
CA MET A 1 -25.23 3.29 8.15
C MET A 1 -24.81 4.76 8.37
N PHE A 2 -23.75 5.23 7.71
CA PHE A 2 -23.26 6.63 7.78
C PHE A 2 -23.11 7.28 6.39
N TYR A 3 -23.59 6.60 5.33
CA TYR A 3 -23.37 6.95 3.92
C TYR A 3 -24.62 7.52 3.23
N SER A 4 -25.64 7.93 3.98
CA SER A 4 -26.92 8.38 3.41
C SER A 4 -27.05 9.90 3.24
N SER A 5 -26.04 10.69 3.63
CA SER A 5 -26.03 12.14 3.39
C SER A 5 -24.84 12.50 2.50
N GLY A 6 -25.10 12.86 1.24
CA GLY A 6 -24.08 13.16 0.22
C GLY A 6 -23.09 14.29 0.56
N LEU A 7 -23.28 15.00 1.67
CA LEU A 7 -22.34 15.98 2.22
C LEU A 7 -21.28 15.34 3.13
N GLY A 8 -21.60 14.27 3.87
CA GLY A 8 -20.65 13.59 4.76
C GLY A 8 -19.55 12.86 4.00
N THR A 9 -19.88 12.31 2.83
CA THR A 9 -18.93 11.66 1.92
C THR A 9 -17.90 12.63 1.36
N ALA A 10 -18.29 13.85 0.97
CA ALA A 10 -17.37 14.81 0.39
C ALA A 10 -16.28 15.27 1.38
N TRP A 11 -16.65 15.57 2.64
CA TRP A 11 -15.68 15.98 3.67
C TRP A 11 -14.72 14.84 4.02
N LEU A 12 -15.20 13.60 4.05
CA LEU A 12 -14.35 12.43 4.28
C LEU A 12 -13.38 12.18 3.12
N VAL A 13 -13.83 12.33 1.87
CA VAL A 13 -12.98 12.19 0.68
C VAL A 13 -11.89 13.25 0.67
N TRP A 14 -12.26 14.52 0.83
CA TRP A 14 -11.29 15.63 0.84
C TRP A 14 -10.35 15.56 2.06
N GLY A 15 -10.87 15.18 3.23
CA GLY A 15 -10.06 14.96 4.43
C GLY A 15 -9.05 13.84 4.23
N THR A 16 -9.44 12.72 3.62
CA THR A 16 -8.55 11.59 3.32
C THR A 16 -7.45 12.00 2.33
N VAL A 17 -7.81 12.69 1.24
CA VAL A 17 -6.85 13.18 0.25
C VAL A 17 -5.86 14.16 0.90
N LEU A 18 -6.34 15.10 1.72
CA LEU A 18 -5.48 16.06 2.40
C LEU A 18 -4.49 15.39 3.35
N VAL A 19 -4.96 14.43 4.17
CA VAL A 19 -4.10 13.68 5.10
C VAL A 19 -3.03 12.89 4.33
N LEU A 20 -3.39 12.24 3.22
CA LEU A 20 -2.44 11.50 2.39
C LEU A 20 -1.38 12.43 1.77
N LEU A 21 -1.78 13.60 1.26
CA LEU A 21 -0.86 14.58 0.69
C LEU A 21 0.10 15.15 1.76
N ILE A 22 -0.44 15.50 2.93
CA ILE A 22 0.36 15.99 4.05
C ILE A 22 1.35 14.92 4.51
N GLY A 23 0.89 13.67 4.69
CA GLY A 23 1.76 12.56 5.07
C GLY A 23 2.89 12.33 4.06
N ALA A 24 2.56 12.30 2.76
CA ALA A 24 3.55 12.15 1.69
C ALA A 24 4.57 13.32 1.66
N TYR A 25 4.13 14.53 1.96
CA TYR A 25 5.01 15.70 2.05
C TYR A 25 5.98 15.61 3.23
N PHE A 26 5.49 15.22 4.41
CA PHE A 26 6.34 15.03 5.59
C PHE A 26 7.35 13.89 5.38
N ASP A 27 6.93 12.77 4.80
CA ASP A 27 7.83 11.65 4.49
C ASP A 27 8.95 12.06 3.50
N ALA A 28 8.60 12.86 2.48
CA ALA A 28 9.58 13.40 1.55
C ALA A 28 10.60 14.34 2.24
N ILE A 29 10.14 15.16 3.19
CA ILE A 29 11.00 16.05 3.98
C ILE A 29 11.91 15.25 4.90
N ASP A 30 11.36 14.30 5.67
CA ASP A 30 12.13 13.50 6.63
C ASP A 30 13.20 12.68 5.91
N GLY A 31 12.85 12.11 4.75
CA GLY A 31 13.82 11.43 3.88
C GLY A 31 14.91 12.37 3.35
N ALA A 32 14.57 13.61 2.97
CA ALA A 32 15.54 14.59 2.51
C ALA A 32 16.47 15.10 3.64
N MET A 33 15.90 15.32 4.83
CA MET A 33 16.61 15.72 6.04
C MET A 33 17.59 14.62 6.46
N ALA A 34 17.16 13.36 6.55
CA ALA A 34 18.00 12.23 6.92
C ALA A 34 19.21 12.06 5.98
N ARG A 35 19.03 12.29 4.66
CA ARG A 35 20.12 12.28 3.68
C ARG A 35 21.07 13.45 3.87
N ARG A 36 20.55 14.67 4.09
CA ARG A 36 21.34 15.90 4.23
C ARG A 36 22.20 15.90 5.49
N TYR A 37 21.72 15.32 6.59
CA TYR A 37 22.44 15.27 7.86
C TYR A 37 23.17 13.92 8.09
N HIS A 38 23.25 13.05 7.08
CA HIS A 38 23.87 11.72 7.17
C HIS A 38 23.32 10.83 8.31
N GLN A 39 22.07 11.06 8.73
CA GLN A 39 21.43 10.31 9.83
C GLN A 39 20.71 9.03 9.36
N ILE A 40 21.15 8.45 8.24
CA ILE A 40 20.56 7.22 7.71
C ILE A 40 20.96 6.05 8.60
N SER A 41 20.05 5.58 9.45
CA SER A 41 20.29 4.46 10.35
C SER A 41 19.56 3.19 9.88
N LYS A 42 20.17 2.02 10.11
CA LYS A 42 19.53 0.72 9.80
C LYS A 42 18.23 0.53 10.60
N MET A 43 18.22 0.94 11.87
CA MET A 43 17.04 0.89 12.72
C MET A 43 15.92 1.80 12.20
N GLY A 44 16.25 2.99 11.71
CA GLY A 44 15.28 3.90 11.10
C GLY A 44 14.59 3.29 9.89
N GLY A 45 15.33 2.64 9.00
CA GLY A 45 14.73 1.94 7.84
C GLY A 45 13.83 0.76 8.21
N ILE A 46 14.14 0.06 9.31
CA ILE A 46 13.26 -0.99 9.85
C ILE A 46 11.98 -0.38 10.41
N LEU A 47 12.10 0.69 11.21
CA LEU A 47 10.97 1.37 11.81
C LEU A 47 10.03 1.94 10.75
N ASP A 48 10.57 2.64 9.75
CA ASP A 48 9.87 3.16 8.58
C ASP A 48 9.07 2.03 7.90
N SER A 49 9.76 0.92 7.61
CA SER A 49 9.11 -0.25 7.04
C SER A 49 7.98 -0.79 7.92
N VAL A 50 8.14 -0.89 9.25
CA VAL A 50 7.07 -1.39 10.13
C VAL A 50 5.87 -0.43 10.15
N LEU A 51 6.13 0.87 10.30
CA LEU A 51 5.09 1.91 10.34
C LEU A 51 4.29 1.95 9.04
N ASP A 52 4.94 1.70 7.90
CA ASP A 52 4.27 1.57 6.61
C ASP A 52 3.19 0.48 6.61
N ARG A 53 3.49 -0.69 7.20
CA ARG A 53 2.55 -1.82 7.24
C ARG A 53 1.43 -1.55 8.23
N VAL A 54 1.73 -0.89 9.36
CA VAL A 54 0.70 -0.43 10.30
C VAL A 54 -0.25 0.54 9.61
N GLY A 55 0.28 1.47 8.79
CA GLY A 55 -0.52 2.39 7.98
C GLY A 55 -1.43 1.67 6.99
N GLU A 56 -0.91 0.67 6.27
CA GLU A 56 -1.74 -0.15 5.35
C GLU A 56 -2.84 -0.92 6.09
N ILE A 57 -2.53 -1.52 7.25
CA ILE A 57 -3.52 -2.22 8.08
C ILE A 57 -4.62 -1.26 8.53
N ALA A 58 -4.24 -0.09 9.06
CA ALA A 58 -5.19 0.92 9.52
C ALA A 58 -6.08 1.41 8.36
N LEU A 59 -5.52 1.59 7.16
CA LEU A 59 -6.25 2.00 5.97
C LEU A 59 -7.33 0.97 5.61
N TYR A 60 -6.97 -0.30 5.40
CA TYR A 60 -7.94 -1.33 4.99
C TYR A 60 -8.95 -1.66 6.10
N ALA A 61 -8.51 -1.64 7.37
CA ALA A 61 -9.41 -1.78 8.51
C ALA A 61 -10.42 -0.63 8.57
N GLY A 62 -9.98 0.61 8.32
CA GLY A 62 -10.84 1.79 8.24
C GLY A 62 -11.84 1.71 7.09
N LEU A 63 -11.41 1.28 5.90
CA LEU A 63 -12.30 1.09 4.74
C LEU A 63 -13.39 0.04 5.04
N PHE A 64 -13.04 -1.05 5.72
CA PHE A 64 -14.00 -2.07 6.14
C PHE A 64 -14.94 -1.58 7.25
N ALA A 65 -14.39 -1.02 8.33
CA ALA A 65 -15.17 -0.54 9.47
C ALA A 65 -16.11 0.61 9.08
N GLY A 66 -15.70 1.46 8.13
CA GLY A 66 -16.53 2.50 7.53
C GLY A 66 -17.63 1.97 6.60
N GLY A 67 -17.63 0.68 6.27
CA GLY A 67 -18.58 0.06 5.34
C GLY A 67 -18.38 0.49 3.89
N LEU A 68 -17.16 0.91 3.52
CA LEU A 68 -16.82 1.43 2.20
C LEU A 68 -16.57 0.33 1.18
N ILE A 69 -16.04 -0.79 1.66
CA ILE A 69 -15.77 -1.99 0.88
C ILE A 69 -16.23 -3.22 1.67
N PRO A 70 -16.63 -4.31 0.99
CA PRO A 70 -17.02 -5.53 1.67
C PRO A 70 -15.81 -6.17 2.38
N GLY A 71 -16.05 -6.83 3.51
CA GLY A 71 -14.98 -7.36 4.38
C GLY A 71 -14.06 -8.36 3.69
N TRP A 72 -14.60 -9.22 2.82
CA TRP A 72 -13.79 -10.17 2.06
C TRP A 72 -12.79 -9.48 1.14
N LEU A 73 -13.17 -8.34 0.56
CA LEU A 73 -12.33 -7.57 -0.35
C LEU A 73 -11.25 -6.81 0.40
N SER A 74 -11.61 -6.20 1.54
CA SER A 74 -10.65 -5.57 2.44
C SER A 74 -9.59 -6.58 2.91
N LEU A 75 -10.03 -7.76 3.35
CA LEU A 75 -9.14 -8.82 3.78
C LEU A 75 -8.22 -9.28 2.66
N TRP A 76 -8.75 -9.52 1.46
CA TRP A 76 -7.93 -9.92 0.32
C TRP A 76 -6.89 -8.86 -0.06
N ALA A 77 -7.30 -7.59 -0.19
CA ALA A 77 -6.41 -6.50 -0.54
C ALA A 77 -5.31 -6.29 0.52
N LEU A 78 -5.67 -6.32 1.80
CA LEU A 78 -4.73 -6.22 2.92
C LEU A 78 -3.73 -7.38 2.92
N SER A 79 -4.23 -8.62 2.88
CA SER A 79 -3.37 -9.81 2.90
C SER A 79 -2.42 -9.84 1.70
N ALA A 80 -2.89 -9.48 0.51
CA ALA A 80 -2.05 -9.42 -0.67
C ALA A 80 -0.97 -8.31 -0.54
N SER A 81 -1.33 -7.12 -0.06
CA SER A 81 -0.39 -6.00 0.13
C SER A 81 0.72 -6.33 1.13
N LEU A 82 0.37 -6.96 2.25
CA LEU A 82 1.34 -7.42 3.25
C LEU A 82 2.23 -8.55 2.69
N MET A 83 1.66 -9.48 1.93
CA MET A 83 2.40 -10.58 1.33
C MET A 83 3.41 -10.12 0.27
N VAL A 84 3.06 -9.12 -0.56
CA VAL A 84 4.01 -8.48 -1.49
C VAL A 84 5.26 -7.98 -0.73
N SER A 85 5.04 -7.32 0.41
CA SER A 85 6.12 -6.79 1.25
C SER A 85 6.93 -7.89 1.94
N TYR A 86 6.27 -8.95 2.42
CA TYR A 86 6.92 -10.08 3.08
C TYR A 86 7.78 -10.89 2.11
N VAL A 87 7.25 -11.24 0.92
CA VAL A 87 7.99 -11.99 -0.10
C VAL A 87 9.28 -11.27 -0.46
N ARG A 88 9.23 -9.95 -0.65
CA ARG A 88 10.45 -9.16 -0.89
C ARG A 88 11.45 -9.26 0.26
N ALA A 89 11.00 -9.02 1.49
CA ALA A 89 11.88 -9.07 2.66
C ALA A 89 12.49 -10.47 2.85
N ARG A 90 11.72 -11.54 2.58
CA ARG A 90 12.21 -12.92 2.73
C ARG A 90 13.21 -13.31 1.65
N VAL A 91 12.96 -12.92 0.40
CA VAL A 91 13.87 -13.20 -0.71
C VAL A 91 15.16 -12.39 -0.58
N ASP A 92 15.09 -11.13 -0.11
CA ASP A 92 16.28 -10.30 0.14
C ASP A 92 17.26 -10.96 1.15
N VAL A 93 16.77 -11.82 2.06
CA VAL A 93 17.61 -12.59 3.01
C VAL A 93 18.41 -13.71 2.31
N GLU A 94 17.92 -14.23 1.18
CA GLU A 94 18.63 -15.22 0.34
C GLU A 94 19.66 -14.56 -0.59
N GLY A 95 19.93 -13.25 -0.43
CA GLY A 95 20.89 -12.51 -1.26
C GLY A 95 20.36 -12.09 -2.63
N VAL A 96 19.14 -12.51 -3.00
CA VAL A 96 18.48 -12.11 -4.25
C VAL A 96 17.81 -10.75 -4.05
N LYS A 97 18.29 -9.73 -4.76
CA LYS A 97 17.71 -8.37 -4.68
C LYS A 97 16.50 -8.25 -5.59
N LEU A 98 15.31 -8.23 -5.02
CA LEU A 98 14.05 -8.01 -5.78
C LEU A 98 13.62 -6.53 -5.85
N LYS A 99 14.52 -5.58 -5.59
CA LYS A 99 14.21 -4.15 -5.66
C LYS A 99 13.77 -3.77 -7.08
N GLY A 100 12.57 -3.20 -7.23
CA GLY A 100 12.02 -2.80 -8.53
C GLY A 100 11.37 -3.93 -9.33
N VAL A 101 11.18 -5.11 -8.73
CA VAL A 101 10.49 -6.24 -9.35
C VAL A 101 9.05 -6.27 -8.84
N GLY A 102 8.08 -6.06 -9.75
CA GLY A 102 6.65 -6.13 -9.45
C GLY A 102 5.86 -4.95 -10.02
N LEU A 103 4.71 -5.23 -10.61
CA LEU A 103 3.80 -4.20 -11.15
C LEU A 103 3.10 -3.35 -10.08
N ALA A 104 2.98 -3.85 -8.85
CA ALA A 104 2.27 -3.18 -7.75
C ALA A 104 3.17 -3.00 -6.53
N GLU A 105 4.16 -2.11 -6.62
CA GLU A 105 4.84 -1.63 -5.42
C GLU A 105 3.90 -0.75 -4.58
N ARG A 106 4.40 -0.31 -3.42
CA ARG A 106 3.58 0.41 -2.44
C ARG A 106 3.04 1.74 -2.97
N PRO A 107 3.84 2.59 -3.64
CA PRO A 107 3.35 3.86 -4.18
C PRO A 107 2.18 3.68 -5.15
N GLU A 108 2.23 2.67 -6.01
CA GLU A 108 1.20 2.39 -7.02
C GLU A 108 -0.11 1.98 -6.37
N ARG A 109 -0.05 1.12 -5.34
CA ARG A 109 -1.24 0.71 -4.57
C ARG A 109 -1.90 1.89 -3.88
N LEU A 110 -1.10 2.75 -3.24
CA LEU A 110 -1.60 3.96 -2.57
C LEU A 110 -2.19 4.96 -3.57
N LEU A 111 -1.56 5.11 -4.74
CA LEU A 111 -2.05 5.98 -5.80
C LEU A 111 -3.40 5.49 -6.36
N ILE A 112 -3.56 4.19 -6.60
CA ILE A 112 -4.83 3.61 -7.04
C ILE A 112 -5.93 3.87 -6.00
N LEU A 113 -5.66 3.65 -4.70
CA LEU A 113 -6.63 3.90 -3.64
C LEU A 113 -6.97 5.38 -3.49
N MET A 114 -5.99 6.27 -3.64
CA MET A 114 -6.20 7.71 -3.60
C MET A 114 -7.10 8.17 -4.75
N ILE A 115 -6.83 7.71 -5.98
CA ILE A 115 -7.70 7.97 -7.13
C ILE A 115 -9.10 7.42 -6.87
N ALA A 116 -9.22 6.17 -6.43
CA ALA A 116 -10.51 5.54 -6.12
C ALA A 116 -11.30 6.32 -5.05
N THR A 117 -10.60 6.91 -4.07
CA THR A 117 -11.18 7.77 -3.03
C THR A 117 -11.70 9.08 -3.61
N ILE A 118 -10.98 9.72 -4.53
CA ILE A 118 -11.46 10.93 -5.22
C ILE A 118 -12.74 10.62 -6.01
N PHE A 119 -12.75 9.51 -6.75
CA PHE A 119 -13.93 9.08 -7.51
C PHE A 119 -15.09 8.63 -6.62
N ALA A 120 -14.84 8.35 -5.33
CA ALA A 120 -15.87 7.95 -4.37
C ALA A 120 -16.88 9.07 -4.11
N ALA A 121 -16.49 10.33 -4.35
CA ALA A 121 -17.39 11.47 -4.31
C ALA A 121 -18.51 11.39 -5.36
N PHE A 122 -18.29 10.65 -6.46
CA PHE A 122 -19.26 10.49 -7.55
C PHE A 122 -19.97 9.13 -7.53
N SER A 123 -19.28 8.07 -7.10
CA SER A 123 -19.84 6.73 -7.01
C SER A 123 -19.20 5.93 -5.88
N SER A 124 -20.00 5.40 -4.97
CA SER A 124 -19.52 4.52 -3.88
C SER A 124 -18.84 3.23 -4.38
N LEU A 125 -19.09 2.84 -5.64
CA LEU A 125 -18.49 1.66 -6.26
C LEU A 125 -16.99 1.84 -6.55
N SER A 126 -16.51 3.08 -6.71
CA SER A 126 -15.12 3.35 -7.10
C SER A 126 -14.10 2.79 -6.11
N LEU A 127 -14.38 2.86 -4.80
CA LEU A 127 -13.51 2.33 -3.75
C LEU A 127 -13.44 0.80 -3.80
N GLY A 128 -14.57 0.14 -4.04
CA GLY A 128 -14.60 -1.31 -4.25
C GLY A 128 -13.78 -1.72 -5.47
N LEU A 129 -13.93 -1.02 -6.59
CA LEU A 129 -13.14 -1.30 -7.80
C LEU A 129 -11.65 -1.03 -7.58
N GLY A 130 -11.29 0.08 -6.92
CA GLY A 130 -9.92 0.41 -6.58
C GLY A 130 -9.26 -0.61 -5.67
N ALA A 131 -9.93 -1.00 -4.57
CA ALA A 131 -9.45 -2.05 -3.68
C ALA A 131 -9.32 -3.41 -4.37
N GLY A 132 -10.27 -3.76 -5.24
CA GLY A 132 -10.19 -4.98 -6.06
C GLY A 132 -9.05 -4.97 -7.05
N LEU A 133 -8.80 -3.83 -7.70
CA LEU A 133 -7.65 -3.67 -8.59
C LEU A 133 -6.34 -3.82 -7.81
N VAL A 134 -6.22 -3.21 -6.63
CA VAL A 134 -5.05 -3.36 -5.77
C VAL A 134 -4.86 -4.81 -5.34
N ALA A 135 -5.92 -5.50 -4.92
CA ALA A 135 -5.85 -6.90 -4.51
C ALA A 135 -5.36 -7.81 -5.66
N LEU A 136 -5.88 -7.60 -6.86
CA LEU A 136 -5.51 -8.37 -8.05
C LEU A 136 -4.05 -8.10 -8.45
N LEU A 137 -3.67 -6.84 -8.59
CA LEU A 137 -2.30 -6.46 -8.97
C LEU A 137 -1.26 -6.90 -7.92
N SER A 138 -1.62 -6.84 -6.64
CA SER A 138 -0.76 -7.34 -5.55
C SER A 138 -0.60 -8.86 -5.63
N THR A 139 -1.68 -9.59 -5.92
CA THR A 139 -1.63 -11.05 -6.10
C THR A 139 -0.74 -11.43 -7.29
N VAL A 140 -0.87 -10.74 -8.42
CA VAL A 140 0.01 -10.92 -9.59
C VAL A 140 1.47 -10.64 -9.24
N THR A 141 1.72 -9.56 -8.49
CA THR A 141 3.07 -9.17 -8.06
C THR A 141 3.72 -10.21 -7.15
N ILE A 142 2.95 -10.87 -6.28
CA ILE A 142 3.45 -11.98 -5.44
C ILE A 142 3.97 -13.11 -6.34
N VAL A 143 3.16 -13.53 -7.32
CA VAL A 143 3.53 -14.62 -8.24
C VAL A 143 4.76 -14.23 -9.06
N GLU A 144 4.82 -13.00 -9.57
CA GLU A 144 5.96 -12.49 -10.31
C GLU A 144 7.25 -12.54 -9.48
N ARG A 145 7.20 -12.06 -8.23
CA ARG A 145 8.35 -12.06 -7.32
C ARG A 145 8.84 -13.47 -7.00
N LEU A 146 7.91 -14.39 -6.72
CA LEU A 146 8.26 -15.79 -6.44
C LEU A 146 8.86 -16.48 -7.67
N TYR A 147 8.31 -16.24 -8.85
CA TYR A 147 8.85 -16.78 -10.09
C TYR A 147 10.28 -16.29 -10.35
N ARG A 148 10.53 -14.98 -10.23
CA ARG A 148 11.87 -14.42 -10.42
C ARG A 148 12.86 -14.92 -9.36
N ALA A 149 12.43 -15.00 -8.10
CA ALA A 149 13.24 -15.57 -7.03
C ALA A 149 13.65 -17.02 -7.33
N ARG A 150 12.71 -17.84 -7.83
CA ARG A 150 13.00 -19.22 -8.24
C ARG A 150 14.04 -19.28 -9.35
N VAL A 151 13.89 -18.47 -10.40
CA VAL A 151 14.81 -18.46 -11.55
C VAL A 151 16.23 -18.09 -11.10
N GLU A 152 16.37 -17.03 -10.30
CA GLU A 152 17.68 -16.56 -9.83
C GLU A 152 18.38 -17.60 -8.95
N LEU A 153 17.65 -18.23 -8.02
CA LEU A 153 18.20 -19.26 -7.14
C LEU A 153 18.53 -20.56 -7.87
N SER A 154 17.77 -20.93 -8.91
CA SER A 154 18.07 -22.13 -9.70
C SER A 154 19.27 -21.97 -10.63
N GLY A 155 19.71 -20.74 -10.91
CA GLY A 155 20.89 -20.44 -11.72
C GLY A 155 22.17 -20.27 -10.89
N SER A 156 22.10 -20.33 -9.56
CA SER A 156 23.25 -20.21 -8.65
C SER A 156 23.85 -21.54 -8.19
N ASP A 157 23.23 -22.66 -8.57
CA ASP A 157 23.74 -24.03 -8.37
C ASP A 157 24.60 -24.49 -9.57
#